data_AF-B1Z6V1-F1
#
_entry.id   AF-B1Z6V1-F1
#
_cell.length_a   1.000
_cell.length_b   1.000
_cell.length_c   1.000
_cell.angle_alpha   90.00
_cell.angle_beta   90.00
_cell.angle_gamma   90.00
#
_symmetry.space_group_name_H-M   'P 1'
#
loop_
_entity.id
_entity.type
_entity.pdbx_description
1 polymer ?
#
loop_
_entity_poly.entity_id
_entity_poly.type
_entity_poly.pdbx_seq_one_letter_code
_entity_poly.pdbx_strand_id
1 'polypeptide(L)'
;MALSEIPVPIDPEVDPELFDRAFERATEDLRRIVMSIAERFFNTGSTLAATWPALLEIEEEAFSDLGFQSRNDGAVVAALPRIGPTTLPGVDLTGLIDWHLFTGPLPIVYQCIRDHLRKPSPTVQQSGDV
;
A
#
# COMPACT_ATOMS: atom_id res chain seq x y z
N MET A 1 -17.78 31.46 -25.96
CA MET A 1 -16.89 31.06 -24.85
C MET A 1 -17.10 29.57 -24.63
N ALA A 2 -16.08 28.76 -24.90
CA ALA A 2 -16.00 27.36 -24.49
C ALA A 2 -14.53 27.15 -24.09
N LEU A 3 -14.30 26.80 -22.82
CA LEU A 3 -13.00 26.48 -22.26
C LEU A 3 -12.59 25.13 -22.84
N SER A 4 -11.63 25.13 -23.76
CA SER A 4 -10.95 23.89 -24.14
C SER A 4 -10.10 23.45 -22.95
N GLU A 5 -10.58 22.48 -22.19
CA GLU A 5 -9.75 21.68 -21.30
C GLU A 5 -8.64 21.07 -22.15
N ILE A 6 -7.42 21.59 -21.96
CA ILE A 6 -6.21 21.07 -22.58
C ILE A 6 -5.92 19.76 -21.86
N PRO A 7 -5.93 18.60 -22.53
CA PRO A 7 -5.41 17.38 -21.91
C PRO A 7 -3.93 17.64 -21.64
N VAL A 8 -3.54 17.58 -20.37
CA VAL A 8 -2.14 17.71 -19.95
C VAL A 8 -1.35 16.65 -20.73
N PRO A 9 -0.43 17.04 -21.63
CA PRO A 9 0.39 16.07 -22.33
C PRO A 9 1.22 15.35 -21.28
N ILE A 10 1.04 14.04 -21.19
CA ILE A 10 2.00 13.19 -20.49
C ILE A 10 3.28 13.26 -21.33
N ASP A 11 4.32 13.85 -20.76
CA ASP A 11 5.60 14.07 -21.44
C ASP A 11 6.14 12.74 -22.02
N PRO A 12 6.33 12.63 -23.35
CA PRO A 12 6.77 11.39 -24.00
C PRO A 12 8.27 11.07 -23.82
N GLU A 13 8.99 11.84 -22.99
CA GLU A 13 10.43 11.66 -22.72
C GLU A 13 10.75 10.80 -21.48
N VAL A 14 9.74 10.27 -20.78
CA VAL A 14 10.01 9.28 -19.73
C VAL A 14 10.31 7.94 -20.41
N ASP A 15 11.60 7.58 -20.46
CA ASP A 15 12.04 6.26 -20.91
C ASP A 15 11.24 5.18 -20.16
N PRO A 16 10.47 4.33 -20.87
CA PRO A 16 9.59 3.36 -20.23
C PRO A 16 10.34 2.37 -19.36
N GLU A 17 11.60 2.03 -19.71
CA GLU A 17 12.42 1.14 -18.88
C GLU A 17 12.88 1.83 -17.60
N LEU A 18 13.13 3.15 -17.64
CA LEU A 18 13.45 3.92 -16.44
C LEU A 18 12.22 4.07 -15.55
N PHE A 19 11.04 4.26 -16.14
CA PHE A 19 9.78 4.29 -15.40
C PHE A 19 9.52 2.96 -14.69
N ASP A 20 9.64 1.84 -15.40
CA ASP A 20 9.43 0.51 -14.82
C ASP A 20 10.38 0.25 -13.64
N ARG A 21 11.67 0.58 -13.78
CA ARG A 21 12.63 0.46 -12.68
C ARG A 21 12.32 1.38 -11.51
N ALA A 22 11.89 2.61 -11.79
CA ALA A 22 11.47 3.54 -10.75
C ALA A 22 10.20 3.05 -10.04
N PHE A 23 9.27 2.45 -10.77
CA PHE A 23 8.04 1.85 -10.27
C PHE A 23 8.31 0.64 -9.39
N GLU A 24 9.21 -0.25 -9.79
CA GLU A 24 9.67 -1.37 -8.97
C GLU A 24 10.32 -0.88 -7.68
N ARG A 25 11.17 0.14 -7.77
CA ARG A 25 11.83 0.73 -6.60
C ARG A 25 10.82 1.37 -5.65
N ALA A 26 9.87 2.15 -6.16
CA ALA A 26 8.83 2.79 -5.37
C ALA A 26 7.91 1.75 -4.72
N THR A 27 7.60 0.66 -5.43
CA THR A 27 6.83 -0.47 -4.90
C THR A 27 7.52 -1.12 -3.71
N GLU A 28 8.83 -1.35 -3.79
CA GLU A 28 9.62 -1.93 -2.70
C GLU A 28 9.78 -0.95 -1.51
N ASP A 29 9.95 0.34 -1.79
CA ASP A 29 10.00 1.38 -0.75
C ASP A 29 8.66 1.47 0.00
N LEU A 30 7.54 1.49 -0.73
CA LEU A 30 6.20 1.47 -0.17
C LEU A 30 5.98 0.23 0.70
N ARG A 31 6.39 -0.96 0.22
CA ARG A 31 6.30 -2.21 1.00
C ARG A 31 6.99 -2.10 2.35
N ARG A 32 8.18 -1.50 2.41
CA ARG A 32 8.94 -1.34 3.66
C ARG A 32 8.25 -0.37 4.62
N ILE A 33 7.77 0.75 4.11
CA ILE A 33 7.08 1.77 4.90
C ILE A 33 5.78 1.21 5.46
N VAL A 34 4.97 0.57 4.63
CA VAL A 34 3.74 -0.10 5.04
C VAL A 34 4.02 -1.11 6.14
N MET A 35 5.06 -1.94 6.00
CA MET A 35 5.39 -2.93 7.03
C MET A 35 5.80 -2.28 8.36
N SER A 36 6.61 -1.22 8.32
CA SER A 36 7.00 -0.46 9.51
C SER A 36 5.78 0.15 10.23
N ILE A 37 4.86 0.76 9.47
CA ILE A 37 3.61 1.31 9.99
C ILE A 37 2.76 0.17 10.58
N ALA A 38 2.59 -0.92 9.84
CA ALA A 38 1.80 -2.07 10.27
C ALA A 38 2.31 -2.67 11.58
N GLU A 39 3.62 -2.88 11.72
CA GLU A 39 4.23 -3.38 12.96
C GLU A 39 3.91 -2.50 14.16
N ARG A 40 3.89 -1.17 13.98
CA ARG A 40 3.48 -0.21 15.02
C ARG A 40 1.99 -0.38 15.40
N PHE A 41 1.12 -0.57 14.42
CA PHE A 41 -0.31 -0.84 14.65
C PHE A 41 -0.56 -2.20 15.32
N PHE A 42 0.19 -3.24 14.95
CA PHE A 42 0.06 -4.56 15.57
C PHE A 42 0.61 -4.59 17.00
N ASN A 43 1.76 -3.96 17.25
CA ASN A 43 2.38 -3.92 18.58
C ASN A 43 1.56 -3.14 19.62
N THR A 44 0.68 -2.24 19.18
CA THR A 44 -0.25 -1.53 20.07
C THR A 44 -1.47 -2.38 20.47
N GLY A 45 -1.50 -3.65 20.08
CA GLY A 45 -2.60 -4.59 20.40
C GLY A 45 -3.85 -4.30 19.56
N SER A 46 -3.69 -3.54 18.49
CA SER A 46 -4.82 -3.08 17.69
C SER A 46 -5.28 -4.18 16.73
N THR A 47 -6.56 -4.54 16.80
CA THR A 47 -7.23 -5.37 15.80
C THR A 47 -7.47 -4.62 14.49
N LEU A 48 -6.87 -3.43 14.32
CA LEU A 48 -7.09 -2.52 13.19
C LEU A 48 -6.91 -3.24 11.84
N ALA A 49 -5.97 -4.17 11.69
CA ALA A 49 -5.84 -4.98 10.47
C ALA A 49 -7.01 -5.96 10.17
N ALA A 50 -8.15 -5.86 10.85
CA ALA A 50 -9.38 -6.56 10.50
C ALA A 50 -10.42 -5.68 9.80
N THR A 51 -10.24 -4.35 9.75
CA THR A 51 -11.24 -3.41 9.22
C THR A 51 -10.69 -2.60 8.03
N TRP A 52 -11.55 -2.30 7.07
CA TRP A 52 -11.15 -1.47 5.91
C TRP A 52 -10.68 -0.06 6.29
N PRO A 53 -11.33 0.66 7.23
CA PRO A 53 -10.87 1.99 7.63
C PRO A 53 -9.43 2.01 8.13
N ALA A 54 -9.02 0.99 8.87
CA ALA A 54 -7.65 0.86 9.36
C ALA A 54 -6.63 0.67 8.22
N LEU A 55 -6.99 -0.15 7.24
CA LEU A 55 -6.12 -0.41 6.10
C LEU A 55 -5.99 0.85 5.23
N LEU A 56 -7.07 1.62 5.09
CA LEU A 56 -7.07 2.92 4.42
C LEU A 56 -6.23 3.96 5.18
N GLU A 57 -6.24 3.94 6.51
CA GLU A 57 -5.39 4.80 7.34
C GLU A 57 -3.91 4.47 7.16
N ILE A 58 -3.55 3.18 7.16
CA ILE A 58 -2.18 2.72 6.87
C ILE A 58 -1.76 3.12 5.46
N GLU A 59 -2.64 2.94 4.47
CA GLU A 59 -2.36 3.37 3.10
C GLU A 59 -2.10 4.87 3.04
N GLU A 60 -2.99 5.69 3.59
CA GLU A 60 -2.86 7.14 3.53
C GLU A 60 -1.61 7.62 4.28
N GLU A 61 -1.27 7.04 5.43
CA GLU A 61 -0.01 7.34 6.14
C GLU A 61 1.21 6.96 5.31
N ALA A 62 1.21 5.79 4.66
CA ALA A 62 2.33 5.35 3.83
C ALA A 62 2.55 6.25 2.61
N PHE A 63 1.48 6.65 1.93
CA PHE A 63 1.56 7.58 0.80
C PHE A 63 1.85 9.02 1.22
N SER A 64 1.51 9.41 2.46
CA SER A 64 1.83 10.72 3.03
C SER A 64 3.22 10.79 3.67
N ASP A 65 3.96 9.69 3.72
CA ASP A 65 5.31 9.67 4.28
C ASP A 65 6.24 10.58 3.49
N LEU A 66 6.85 11.56 4.18
CA LEU A 66 7.75 12.52 3.55
C LEU A 66 9.01 11.86 2.98
N GLY A 67 9.47 10.78 3.60
CA GLY A 67 10.59 9.98 3.10
C GLY A 67 10.26 9.30 1.78
N PHE A 68 9.06 8.71 1.69
CA PHE A 68 8.53 8.10 0.49
C PHE A 68 8.39 9.12 -0.65
N GLN A 69 7.70 10.23 -0.39
CA GLN A 69 7.47 11.28 -1.39
C GLN A 69 8.76 11.94 -1.86
N SER A 70 9.76 12.10 -0.98
CA SER A 70 11.02 12.73 -1.38
C SER A 70 11.92 11.80 -2.21
N ARG A 71 11.80 10.47 -2.05
CA ARG A 71 12.66 9.48 -2.71
C ARG A 71 12.13 9.02 -4.06
N ASN A 72 10.85 9.20 -4.33
CA ASN A 72 10.16 8.66 -5.50
C ASN A 72 9.56 9.77 -6.33
N ASP A 73 9.56 9.60 -7.65
CA ASP A 73 8.96 10.57 -8.57
C ASP A 73 7.43 10.62 -8.40
N GLY A 74 6.84 11.83 -8.48
CA GLY A 74 5.41 12.02 -8.28
C GLY A 74 4.53 11.27 -9.29
N ALA A 75 4.97 11.12 -10.54
CA ALA A 75 4.26 10.34 -11.55
C ALA A 75 4.32 8.84 -11.24
N VAL A 76 5.45 8.36 -10.74
CA VAL A 76 5.61 6.96 -10.30
C VAL A 76 4.74 6.69 -9.08
N VAL A 77 4.73 7.59 -8.10
CA VAL A 77 3.88 7.48 -6.91
C VAL A 77 2.39 7.49 -7.28
N ALA A 78 1.98 8.35 -8.20
CA ALA A 78 0.60 8.43 -8.68
C ALA A 78 0.15 7.19 -9.47
N ALA A 79 1.09 6.47 -10.08
CA ALA A 79 0.81 5.22 -10.79
C ALA A 79 0.64 4.00 -9.87
N LEU A 80 1.05 4.09 -8.59
CA LEU A 80 0.94 2.97 -7.66
C LEU A 80 -0.54 2.67 -7.34
N PRO A 81 -0.93 1.38 -7.35
CA PRO A 81 -2.31 0.99 -7.10
C PRO A 81 -2.70 1.29 -5.63
N ARG A 82 -3.74 2.11 -5.46
CA ARG A 82 -4.38 2.41 -4.18
C ARG A 82 -5.61 1.54 -3.92
N ILE A 83 -6.00 1.39 -2.66
CA ILE A 83 -7.23 0.73 -2.24
C ILE A 83 -8.41 1.59 -2.69
N GLY A 84 -9.25 1.01 -3.53
CA GLY A 84 -10.41 1.73 -4.05
C GLY A 84 -11.22 0.87 -5.02
N PRO A 85 -12.30 1.43 -5.59
CA PRO A 85 -13.21 0.70 -6.47
C PRO A 85 -12.52 0.18 -7.75
N THR A 86 -11.42 0.80 -8.17
CA THR A 86 -10.64 0.38 -9.35
C THR A 86 -9.85 -0.92 -9.10
N THR A 87 -9.26 -1.06 -7.91
CA THR A 87 -8.43 -2.21 -7.54
C THR A 87 -9.24 -3.30 -6.83
N LEU A 88 -10.33 -2.92 -6.17
CA LEU A 88 -11.22 -3.77 -5.39
C LEU A 88 -12.68 -3.51 -5.77
N PRO A 89 -13.10 -3.88 -6.99
CA PRO A 89 -14.46 -3.61 -7.46
C PRO A 89 -15.49 -4.40 -6.65
N GLY A 90 -16.55 -3.71 -6.22
CA GLY A 90 -17.68 -4.33 -5.52
C GLY A 90 -17.47 -4.60 -4.03
N VAL A 91 -16.37 -4.13 -3.45
CA VAL A 91 -16.13 -4.25 -2.00
C VAL A 91 -16.63 -3.04 -1.22
N ASP A 92 -17.28 -3.34 -0.10
CA ASP A 92 -17.65 -2.35 0.90
C ASP A 92 -16.45 -2.05 1.82
N LEU A 93 -15.84 -0.87 1.61
CA LEU A 93 -14.70 -0.38 2.38
C LEU A 93 -15.08 0.19 3.75
N THR A 94 -16.33 0.01 4.21
CA THR A 94 -16.76 0.47 5.54
C THR A 94 -16.80 -0.66 6.59
N GLY A 95 -16.73 -1.92 6.15
CA GLY A 95 -16.91 -3.10 6.99
C GLY A 95 -15.62 -3.82 7.41
N LEU A 96 -15.79 -5.10 7.76
CA LEU A 96 -14.69 -6.03 8.02
C LEU A 96 -14.02 -6.48 6.72
N ILE A 97 -12.72 -6.70 6.79
CA ILE A 97 -11.94 -7.22 5.66
C ILE A 97 -12.12 -8.73 5.59
N ASP A 98 -12.53 -9.21 4.42
CA ASP A 98 -12.34 -10.62 4.06
C ASP A 98 -11.03 -10.77 3.27
N TRP A 99 -10.05 -11.43 3.91
CA TRP A 99 -8.71 -11.66 3.39
C TRP A 99 -8.63 -12.73 2.27
N HIS A 100 -9.75 -13.39 1.96
CA HIS A 100 -9.81 -14.48 0.96
C HIS A 100 -10.44 -14.08 -0.37
N LEU A 101 -11.06 -12.90 -0.47
CA LEU A 101 -11.89 -12.52 -1.63
C LEU A 101 -11.11 -12.22 -2.92
N PHE A 102 -9.80 -11.97 -2.86
CA PHE A 102 -9.08 -11.37 -3.99
C PHE A 102 -7.94 -12.22 -4.56
N THR A 103 -8.06 -12.50 -5.86
CA THR A 103 -7.09 -13.18 -6.71
C THR A 103 -6.50 -12.30 -7.82
N GLY A 104 -6.96 -11.04 -7.95
CA GLY A 104 -6.43 -10.06 -8.91
C GLY A 104 -5.17 -9.32 -8.45
N PRO A 105 -4.63 -8.36 -9.25
CA PRO A 105 -3.55 -7.50 -8.82
C PRO A 105 -4.01 -6.64 -7.64
N LEU A 106 -3.42 -6.88 -6.47
CA LEU A 106 -3.81 -6.25 -5.23
C LEU A 106 -2.98 -4.98 -4.98
N PRO A 107 -3.57 -3.94 -4.35
CA PRO A 107 -2.79 -2.84 -3.79
C PRO A 107 -1.69 -3.39 -2.87
N ILE A 108 -0.50 -2.78 -2.94
CA ILE A 108 0.67 -3.23 -2.18
C ILE A 108 0.37 -3.25 -0.68
N VAL A 109 -0.38 -2.26 -0.19
CA VAL A 109 -0.80 -2.18 1.21
C VAL A 109 -1.60 -3.41 1.62
N TYR A 110 -2.66 -3.75 0.87
CA TYR A 110 -3.48 -4.93 1.14
C TYR A 110 -2.65 -6.21 1.11
N GLN A 111 -1.77 -6.37 0.11
CA GLN A 111 -0.92 -7.55 0.00
C GLN A 111 0.02 -7.71 1.20
N CYS A 112 0.70 -6.63 1.59
CA CYS A 112 1.67 -6.67 2.71
C CYS A 112 1.00 -7.08 4.01
N ILE A 113 -0.16 -6.47 4.33
CA ILE A 113 -0.88 -6.79 5.56
C ILE A 113 -1.44 -8.21 5.52
N ARG A 114 -2.03 -8.64 4.40
CA ARG A 114 -2.52 -10.02 4.24
C ARG A 114 -1.40 -11.05 4.45
N ASP A 115 -0.25 -10.82 3.83
CA ASP A 115 0.88 -11.74 3.92
C ASP A 115 1.48 -11.74 5.33
N HIS A 116 1.50 -10.58 6.02
CA HIS A 116 1.91 -10.50 7.42
C HIS A 116 0.96 -11.26 8.35
N LEU A 117 -0.36 -11.12 8.18
CA LEU A 117 -1.36 -11.85 8.96
C LEU A 117 -1.33 -13.37 8.72
N ARG A 118 -0.95 -13.80 7.51
CA ARG A 118 -0.81 -15.21 7.16
C ARG A 118 0.51 -15.82 7.64
N LYS A 119 1.55 -15.00 7.85
CA LYS A 119 2.80 -15.49 8.44
C LYS A 119 2.50 -15.88 9.90
N PRO A 120 2.77 -17.12 10.31
CA PRO A 120 2.76 -17.42 11.73
C PRO A 120 3.85 -16.54 12.37
N SER A 121 3.46 -15.68 13.32
CA SER A 121 4.43 -14.95 14.14
C SER A 121 5.43 -15.97 14.68
N PRO A 122 6.75 -15.79 14.52
CA PRO A 122 7.70 -16.65 15.20
C PRO A 122 7.45 -16.46 16.69
N THR A 123 6.84 -17.50 17.28
CA THR A 123 6.57 -17.62 18.70
C THR A 123 7.77 -17.11 19.47
N VAL A 124 7.48 -16.13 20.35
CA VAL A 124 8.36 -15.69 21.44
C VAL A 124 9.10 -16.90 21.96
N GLN A 125 10.42 -16.94 21.74
CA GLN A 125 11.29 -17.91 22.37
C GLN A 125 11.33 -17.51 23.85
N GLN A 126 10.36 -18.03 24.58
CA GLN A 126 10.29 -18.02 26.03
C GLN A 126 11.44 -18.91 26.52
N SER A 127 12.64 -18.35 26.58
CA SER A 127 13.76 -18.94 27.30
C SER A 127 13.51 -18.74 28.79
N GLY A 128 12.68 -19.62 29.35
CA GLY A 128 12.90 -20.12 30.69
C GLY A 128 14.01 -21.18 30.69
N ASP A 129 14.50 -21.47 31.90
CA ASP A 129 15.52 -22.47 32.27
C ASP A 129 16.98 -21.95 32.26
N VAL A 130 17.73 -21.87 33.36
CA VAL A 130 17.58 -22.28 34.78
C VAL A 130 18.48 -21.42 35.66
#